data_AF-A0A6N3X5U8-F1
#
_entry.id   AF-A0A6N3X5U8-F1
#
_cell.length_a   1.000
_cell.length_b   1.000
_cell.length_c   1.000
_cell.angle_alpha   90.00
_cell.angle_beta   90.00
_cell.angle_gamma   90.00
#
_symmetry.space_group_name_H-M   'P 1'
#
loop_
_entity.id
_entity.type
_entity.pdbx_description
1 polymer ?
#
loop_
_entity_poly.entity_id
_entity_poly.type
_entity_poly.pdbx_seq_one_letter_code
_entity_poly.pdbx_strand_id
1 'polypeptide(L)'
;KSVPNPCRAREAKLLSRFHLPFDNVQVFMQEKWRIAGDRAGSGNTANIGSISGTMSDFETGNGVFGSETEFLEYWRGYKCTKDERRTAYSNIQEFRKIKKGK
;
A
#
# COMPACT_ATOMS: atom_id res chain seq x y z
N LYS A 1 25.87 -25.93 -12.33
CA LYS A 1 25.06 -26.86 -11.50
C LYS A 1 23.60 -26.59 -11.84
N SER A 2 22.81 -27.62 -12.21
CA SER A 2 21.41 -27.44 -12.58
C SER A 2 20.57 -27.05 -11.36
N VAL A 3 19.77 -25.99 -11.50
CA VAL A 3 18.84 -25.57 -10.44
C VAL A 3 17.73 -26.63 -10.34
N PRO A 4 17.42 -27.16 -9.15
CA PRO A 4 16.41 -28.20 -9.00
C PRO A 4 15.01 -27.69 -9.40
N ASN A 5 14.27 -28.46 -10.19
CA ASN A 5 12.89 -28.13 -10.58
C ASN A 5 11.98 -28.00 -9.32
N PRO A 6 11.25 -26.87 -9.15
CA PRO A 6 10.37 -26.63 -8.01
C PRO A 6 9.07 -27.47 -8.04
N CYS A 7 8.66 -27.99 -9.20
CA CYS A 7 7.39 -28.71 -9.40
C CYS A 7 7.44 -30.20 -9.05
N ARG A 8 8.50 -30.69 -8.39
CA ARG A 8 8.65 -32.10 -8.04
C ARG A 8 8.56 -32.30 -6.53
N ALA A 9 7.67 -33.20 -6.09
CA ALA A 9 7.60 -33.63 -4.70
C ALA A 9 8.94 -34.22 -4.24
N ARG A 10 9.35 -33.91 -3.00
CA ARG A 10 10.57 -34.44 -2.38
C ARG A 10 10.30 -34.81 -0.94
N GLU A 11 11.12 -35.72 -0.42
CA GLU A 11 11.07 -36.13 0.98
C GLU A 11 11.46 -35.00 1.94
N ALA A 12 10.83 -34.98 3.12
CA ALA A 12 11.02 -33.96 4.15
C ALA A 12 12.48 -33.82 4.64
N LYS A 13 13.30 -34.88 4.49
CA LYS A 13 14.73 -34.89 4.83
C LYS A 13 15.57 -33.94 3.96
N LEU A 14 14.99 -33.33 2.92
CA LEU A 14 15.67 -32.43 1.97
C LEU A 14 15.33 -30.94 2.18
N LEU A 15 14.75 -30.55 3.32
CA LEU A 15 14.26 -29.19 3.59
C LEU A 15 15.29 -28.08 3.31
N SER A 16 16.58 -28.32 3.57
CA SER A 16 17.67 -27.37 3.34
C SER A 16 18.13 -27.26 1.88
N ARG A 17 17.62 -28.11 0.97
CA ARG A 17 17.99 -28.13 -0.47
C ARG A 17 16.97 -27.45 -1.37
N PHE A 18 15.89 -26.90 -0.79
CA PHE A 18 14.89 -26.18 -1.55
C PHE A 18 15.32 -24.74 -1.75
N HIS A 19 15.30 -24.31 -3.01
CA HIS A 19 15.48 -22.91 -3.35
C HIS A 19 14.11 -22.26 -3.18
N LEU A 20 14.00 -21.34 -2.23
CA LEU A 20 12.80 -20.54 -2.05
C LEU A 20 12.70 -19.54 -3.21
N PRO A 21 11.49 -19.27 -3.73
CA PRO A 21 11.30 -18.30 -4.82
C PRO A 21 11.41 -16.84 -4.36
N PHE A 22 11.90 -16.61 -3.14
CA PHE A 22 12.12 -15.30 -2.53
C PHE A 22 13.32 -15.38 -1.59
N ASP A 23 14.01 -14.26 -1.39
CA ASP A 23 15.08 -14.07 -0.43
C ASP A 23 14.97 -12.68 0.23
N ASN A 24 15.86 -12.37 1.19
CA ASN A 24 16.00 -11.04 1.79
C ASN A 24 14.69 -10.41 2.29
N VAL A 25 13.88 -11.21 2.99
CA VAL A 25 12.58 -10.76 3.53
C VAL A 25 12.80 -9.64 4.55
N GLN A 26 12.07 -8.55 4.35
CA GLN A 26 12.03 -7.40 5.24
C GLN A 26 10.65 -7.29 5.88
N VAL A 27 10.61 -6.83 7.13
CA VAL A 27 9.38 -6.69 7.92
C VAL A 27 9.39 -5.34 8.62
N PHE A 28 8.25 -4.65 8.63
CA PHE A 28 8.04 -3.43 9.40
C PHE A 28 6.71 -3.50 10.14
N MET A 29 6.56 -2.63 11.15
CA MET A 29 5.31 -2.40 11.85
C MET A 29 5.04 -0.90 11.88
N GLN A 30 3.90 -0.48 11.34
CA GLN A 30 3.53 0.93 11.28
C GLN A 30 2.01 1.08 11.26
N GLU A 31 1.51 2.22 11.76
CA GLU A 31 0.10 2.56 11.69
C GLU A 31 -0.36 2.72 10.23
N LYS A 32 -1.54 2.17 9.89
CA LYS A 32 -2.06 2.21 8.51
C LYS A 32 -2.14 3.62 7.95
N TRP A 33 -2.58 4.59 8.75
CA TRP A 33 -2.76 5.98 8.31
C TRP A 33 -1.42 6.68 8.00
N ARG A 34 -0.33 6.29 8.69
CA ARG A 34 1.03 6.82 8.47
C ARG A 34 1.71 6.29 7.22
N ILE A 35 1.18 5.24 6.60
CA ILE A 35 1.70 4.68 5.34
C ILE A 35 0.70 4.76 4.19
N ALA A 36 -0.49 5.29 4.45
CA ALA A 36 -1.52 5.46 3.44
C ALA A 36 -1.12 6.54 2.45
N GLY A 37 -1.35 6.28 1.17
CA GLY A 37 -1.27 7.27 0.10
C GLY A 37 -2.64 7.94 -0.13
N ASP A 38 -2.70 8.81 -1.14
CA ASP A 38 -3.91 9.50 -1.58
C ASP A 38 -4.48 8.93 -2.89
N ARG A 39 -4.04 7.74 -3.29
CA ARG A 39 -4.50 7.04 -4.50
C ARG A 39 -5.02 5.66 -4.16
N ALA A 40 -6.05 5.22 -4.89
CA ALA A 40 -6.59 3.88 -4.73
C ALA A 40 -5.54 2.83 -5.11
N GLY A 41 -5.43 1.76 -4.31
CA GLY A 41 -4.54 0.62 -4.56
C GLY A 41 -5.09 -0.34 -5.60
N SER A 42 -6.40 -0.32 -5.85
CA SER A 42 -7.08 -1.10 -6.88
C SER A 42 -8.30 -0.35 -7.41
N GLY A 43 -8.63 -0.55 -8.69
CA GLY A 43 -9.77 0.10 -9.32
C GLY A 43 -11.12 -0.54 -8.96
N ASN A 44 -11.24 -1.85 -9.18
CA ASN A 44 -12.49 -2.60 -9.05
C ASN A 44 -12.85 -2.97 -7.59
N THR A 45 -11.86 -3.27 -6.76
CA THR A 45 -12.08 -3.69 -5.35
C THR A 45 -11.95 -2.52 -4.35
N ALA A 46 -11.78 -1.29 -4.86
CA ALA A 46 -11.80 -0.05 -4.08
C ALA A 46 -10.86 -0.04 -2.86
N ASN A 47 -9.65 -0.60 -2.99
CA ASN A 47 -8.68 -0.62 -1.90
C ASN A 47 -8.02 0.75 -1.68
N ILE A 48 -7.75 1.08 -0.41
CA ILE A 48 -6.85 2.16 0.00
C ILE A 48 -5.43 1.81 -0.45
N GLY A 49 -4.79 2.69 -1.22
CA GLY A 49 -3.38 2.52 -1.60
C GLY A 49 -2.44 3.05 -0.52
N SER A 50 -1.26 2.45 -0.40
CA SER A 50 -0.17 2.99 0.40
C SER A 50 0.58 4.09 -0.34
N ILE A 51 1.52 4.73 0.34
CA ILE A 51 2.58 5.51 -0.30
C ILE A 51 3.38 4.62 -1.26
N SER A 52 3.99 5.25 -2.27
CA SER A 52 5.00 4.62 -3.13
C SER A 52 6.37 5.14 -2.69
N GLY A 53 7.16 4.29 -2.04
CA GLY A 53 8.43 4.68 -1.42
C GLY A 53 9.33 3.49 -1.12
N THR A 54 10.43 3.77 -0.42
CA THR A 54 11.41 2.79 0.06
C THR A 54 10.97 2.13 1.36
N MET A 55 11.60 1.02 1.77
CA MET A 55 11.36 0.40 3.08
C MET A 55 11.49 1.41 4.23
N SER A 56 12.50 2.28 4.16
CA SER A 56 12.72 3.34 5.16
C SER A 56 11.53 4.29 5.28
N ASP A 57 10.81 4.59 4.19
CA ASP A 57 9.63 5.46 4.23
C ASP A 57 8.47 4.83 5.00
N PHE A 58 8.33 3.51 4.94
CA PHE A 58 7.34 2.75 5.71
C PHE A 58 7.73 2.65 7.18
N GLU A 59 9.01 2.44 7.47
CA GLU A 59 9.53 2.38 8.84
C GLU A 59 9.36 3.72 9.57
N THR A 60 9.71 4.84 8.93
CA THR A 60 9.57 6.18 9.53
C THR A 60 8.13 6.71 9.49
N GLY A 61 7.25 6.11 8.68
CA GLY A 61 5.85 6.52 8.56
C GLY A 61 5.69 7.85 7.81
N ASN A 62 6.38 8.00 6.68
CA ASN A 62 6.36 9.20 5.83
C ASN A 62 5.09 9.29 4.94
N GLY A 63 3.93 9.10 5.54
CA GLY A 63 2.63 9.17 4.88
C GLY A 63 2.23 10.59 4.49
N VAL A 64 1.19 10.70 3.66
CA VAL A 64 0.72 12.01 3.17
C VAL A 64 -0.20 12.74 4.16
N PHE A 65 -0.76 12.01 5.13
CA PHE A 65 -1.74 12.51 6.08
C PHE A 65 -1.06 13.04 7.34
N GLY A 66 -1.52 14.19 7.84
CA GLY A 66 -1.02 14.80 9.07
C GLY A 66 -1.65 14.23 10.35
N SER A 67 -2.75 13.49 10.24
CA SER A 67 -3.43 12.85 11.37
C SER A 67 -4.32 11.68 10.90
N GLU A 68 -4.66 10.79 11.82
CA GLU A 68 -5.63 9.71 11.56
C GLU A 68 -7.01 10.26 11.18
N THR A 69 -7.44 11.37 11.79
CA THR A 69 -8.70 12.02 11.45
C THR A 69 -8.73 12.49 10.00
N GLU A 70 -7.64 13.12 9.51
CA GLU A 70 -7.53 13.53 8.10
C GLU A 70 -7.59 12.32 7.17
N PHE A 71 -6.91 11.23 7.52
CA PHE A 71 -6.94 9.97 6.78
C PHE A 71 -8.36 9.40 6.67
N LEU A 72 -9.10 9.33 7.78
CA LEU A 72 -10.46 8.79 7.81
C LEU A 72 -11.42 9.66 7.00
N GLU A 73 -11.35 10.98 7.15
CA GLU A 73 -12.20 11.91 6.40
C GLU A 73 -11.94 11.83 4.89
N TYR A 74 -10.66 11.77 4.49
CA TYR A 74 -10.26 11.61 3.10
C TYR A 74 -10.83 10.30 2.53
N TRP A 75 -10.53 9.16 3.15
CA TRP A 75 -10.91 7.87 2.57
C TRP A 75 -12.42 7.58 2.65
N ARG A 76 -13.15 8.15 3.62
CA ARG A 76 -14.62 8.05 3.67
C ARG A 76 -15.30 8.92 2.61
N GLY A 77 -14.66 10.00 2.16
CA GLY A 77 -15.19 10.87 1.10
C GLY A 77 -14.71 10.53 -0.31
N TYR A 78 -13.68 9.69 -0.44
CA TYR A 78 -13.04 9.36 -1.71
C TYR A 78 -13.97 8.56 -2.63
N LYS A 79 -14.20 9.04 -3.86
CA LYS A 79 -15.13 8.42 -4.81
C LYS A 79 -14.48 7.26 -5.57
N CYS A 80 -15.27 6.22 -5.88
CA CYS A 80 -14.78 4.99 -6.50
C CYS A 80 -14.36 5.20 -7.95
N THR A 81 -15.10 6.00 -8.71
CA THR A 81 -14.83 6.20 -10.14
C THR A 81 -14.02 7.48 -10.41
N LYS A 82 -13.28 7.50 -11.52
CA LYS A 82 -12.52 8.68 -11.93
C LYS A 82 -13.44 9.88 -12.19
N ASP A 83 -14.60 9.66 -12.77
CA ASP A 83 -15.50 10.73 -13.17
C ASP A 83 -16.19 11.39 -11.97
N GLU A 84 -16.58 10.61 -10.96
CA GLU A 84 -17.05 11.16 -9.69
C GLU A 84 -15.93 11.92 -8.92
N ARG A 85 -14.68 11.48 -9.06
CA ARG A 85 -13.53 12.19 -8.45
C ARG A 85 -13.25 13.54 -9.13
N ARG A 86 -13.62 13.73 -10.39
CA ARG A 86 -13.44 15.04 -11.08
C ARG A 86 -14.27 16.14 -10.45
N THR A 87 -15.45 15.80 -9.91
CA THR A 87 -16.36 16.75 -9.26
C THR A 87 -16.14 16.83 -7.75
N ALA A 88 -15.46 15.85 -7.16
CA ALA A 88 -15.03 15.84 -5.77
C ALA A 88 -13.53 16.19 -5.64
N TYR A 89 -12.67 15.20 -5.37
CA TYR A 89 -11.22 15.32 -5.34
C TYR A 89 -10.55 14.00 -5.74
N SER A 90 -9.31 14.10 -6.18
CA SER A 90 -8.50 12.99 -6.69
C SER A 90 -7.15 12.80 -5.99
N ASN A 91 -6.75 13.75 -5.15
CA ASN A 91 -5.49 13.75 -4.40
C ASN A 91 -5.61 14.58 -3.11
N ILE A 92 -4.62 14.47 -2.23
CA ILE A 92 -4.63 15.13 -0.92
C ILE A 92 -4.63 16.66 -1.01
N GLN A 93 -3.99 17.22 -2.04
CA GLN A 93 -3.89 18.67 -2.22
C GLN A 93 -5.25 19.28 -2.57
N GLU A 94 -6.01 18.64 -3.46
CA GLU A 94 -7.39 19.02 -3.77
C GLU A 94 -8.30 18.91 -2.55
N PHE A 95 -8.23 17.81 -1.80
CA PHE A 95 -9.00 17.63 -0.57
C PHE A 95 -8.74 18.76 0.44
N ARG A 96 -7.48 19.10 0.69
CA ARG A 96 -7.09 20.18 1.60
C ARG A 96 -7.57 21.55 1.11
N LYS A 97 -7.54 21.81 -0.20
CA LYS A 97 -8.08 23.06 -0.80
C LYS A 97 -9.59 23.18 -0.55
N ILE A 98 -10.34 22.10 -0.78
CA ILE A 98 -11.79 22.07 -0.54
C ILE A 98 -12.10 22.26 0.94
N LYS A 99 -11.34 21.63 1.84
CA LYS A 99 -11.55 21.75 3.29
C LYS A 99 -11.27 23.16 3.82
N LYS A 100 -10.29 23.88 3.26
CA LYS A 100 -9.97 25.27 3.63
C LYS A 100 -10.97 26.30 3.10
N GLY A 101 -11.68 25.98 2.02
CA GLY A 101 -12.70 26.85 1.43
C GLY A 101 -14.11 26.66 2.01
N LYS A 102 -14.28 25.77 2.98
CA LYS A 102 -15.48 25.59 3.80
C LYS A 102 -15.27 26.26 5.14
#